data_AF-A0A5K1AKS0-F1
#
_entry.id   AF-A0A5K1AKS0-F1
#
_cell.length_a   1.000
_cell.length_b   1.000
_cell.length_c   1.000
_cell.angle_alpha   90.00
_cell.angle_beta   90.00
_cell.angle_gamma   90.00
#
_symmetry.space_group_name_H-M   'P 1'
#
loop_
_entity.id
_entity.type
_entity.pdbx_description
1 polymer ?
#
loop_
_entity_poly.entity_id
_entity_poly.type
_entity_poly.pdbx_seq_one_letter_code
_entity_poly.pdbx_strand_id
1 'polypeptide(L)'
;MRRCYFASYAETCFSVFGDRVKYWITLNEPLQTAVNGYCTGVFAPGRCSDRKWSSYGDSSTEPYLVAHNQLLAHAKAVDVYRKKFK
;
A
#
# COMPACT_ATOMS: atom_id res chain seq x y z
N MET A 1 -4.96 -10.29 17.33
CA MET A 1 -4.60 -10.27 15.89
C MET A 1 -4.51 -8.84 15.40
N ARG A 2 -3.40 -8.42 14.76
CA ARG A 2 -3.33 -7.07 14.13
C ARG A 2 -4.26 -7.02 12.92
N ARG A 3 -5.30 -6.19 13.00
CA ARG A 3 -6.23 -5.91 11.89
C ARG A 3 -5.45 -5.27 10.74
N CYS A 4 -5.56 -5.82 9.53
CA CYS A 4 -5.01 -5.20 8.32
C CYS A 4 -6.14 -4.48 7.58
N TYR A 5 -6.13 -3.15 7.61
CA TYR A 5 -7.20 -2.35 6.99
C TYR A 5 -7.27 -2.56 5.48
N PHE A 6 -6.12 -2.65 4.80
CA PHE A 6 -6.09 -2.88 3.36
C PHE A 6 -6.71 -4.24 2.97
N ALA A 7 -6.45 -5.30 3.73
CA ALA A 7 -7.07 -6.60 3.48
C ALA A 7 -8.59 -6.58 3.73
N SER A 8 -9.07 -5.83 4.73
CA SER A 8 -10.50 -5.64 4.96
C SER A 8 -11.16 -4.87 3.81
N TYR A 9 -10.49 -3.83 3.29
CA TYR A 9 -10.93 -3.10 2.11
C TYR A 9 -11.01 -4.00 0.87
N ALA A 10 -9.95 -4.77 0.61
CA ALA A 10 -9.89 -5.71 -0.51
C ALA A 10 -11.00 -6.78 -0.40
N GLU A 11 -11.25 -7.33 0.79
CA GLU A 11 -12.35 -8.27 1.03
C GLU A 11 -13.72 -7.70 0.64
N THR A 12 -14.00 -6.46 1.02
CA THR A 12 -15.23 -5.76 0.61
C THR A 12 -15.30 -5.59 -0.90
N CYS A 13 -14.20 -5.24 -1.56
CA CYS A 13 -14.18 -5.14 -3.03
C CYS A 13 -14.45 -6.50 -3.70
N PHE A 14 -13.81 -7.57 -3.22
CA PHE A 14 -14.01 -8.91 -3.77
C PHE A 14 -15.44 -9.40 -3.56
N SER A 15 -16.04 -9.16 -2.40
CA SER A 15 -17.42 -9.59 -2.12
C SER A 15 -18.46 -8.82 -2.94
N VAL A 16 -18.26 -7.51 -3.14
CA VAL A 16 -19.24 -6.65 -3.82
C VAL A 16 -19.12 -6.72 -5.34
N PHE A 17 -17.92 -6.91 -5.88
CA PHE A 17 -17.69 -6.84 -7.34
C PHE A 17 -17.15 -8.14 -7.96
N GLY A 18 -16.82 -9.15 -7.15
CA GLY A 18 -16.22 -10.41 -7.61
C GLY A 18 -17.14 -11.26 -8.50
N ASP A 19 -18.44 -10.95 -8.55
CA ASP A 19 -19.39 -11.53 -9.49
C ASP A 19 -19.01 -11.21 -10.95
N ARG A 20 -18.51 -9.99 -11.21
CA ARG A 20 -18.13 -9.48 -12.54
C ARG A 20 -16.63 -9.33 -12.75
N VAL A 21 -15.89 -8.85 -11.75
CA VAL A 21 -14.45 -8.59 -11.86
C VAL A 21 -13.65 -9.85 -11.54
N LYS A 22 -12.97 -10.40 -12.55
CA LYS A 22 -12.20 -11.65 -12.43
C LYS A 22 -10.69 -11.47 -12.36
N TYR A 23 -10.21 -10.26 -12.68
CA TYR A 23 -8.79 -9.92 -12.67
C TYR A 23 -8.58 -8.71 -11.78
N TRP A 24 -7.67 -8.85 -10.82
CA TRP A 24 -7.46 -7.87 -9.76
C TRP A 24 -6.00 -7.45 -9.70
N ILE A 25 -5.79 -6.14 -9.55
CA ILE A 25 -4.51 -5.55 -9.19
C ILE A 25 -4.68 -4.97 -7.78
N THR A 26 -3.78 -5.31 -6.87
CA THR A 26 -3.87 -4.86 -5.47
C THR A 26 -3.27 -3.47 -5.29
N LEU A 27 -2.02 -3.29 -5.71
CA LEU A 27 -1.29 -2.03 -5.63
C LEU A 27 -0.77 -1.68 -7.02
N ASN A 28 -0.98 -0.43 -7.44
CA ASN A 28 -0.30 0.12 -8.60
C ASN A 28 1.04 0.73 -8.17
N GLU A 29 2.11 0.42 -8.93
CA GLU A 29 3.42 1.08 -8.83
C GLU A 29 3.92 1.37 -7.39
N PRO A 30 4.14 0.34 -6.55
CA PRO A 30 4.50 0.55 -5.14
C PRO A 30 5.78 1.38 -4.95
N LEU A 31 6.73 1.29 -5.89
CA LEU A 31 7.95 2.12 -5.89
C LEU A 31 7.63 3.62 -5.89
N GLN A 32 6.63 4.05 -6.66
CA GLN A 32 6.25 5.47 -6.74
C GLN A 32 5.74 5.95 -5.38
N THR A 33 4.89 5.16 -4.70
CA THR A 33 4.44 5.51 -3.35
C THR A 33 5.60 5.57 -2.37
N ALA A 34 6.48 4.56 -2.35
CA ALA A 34 7.59 4.49 -1.39
C ALA A 34 8.64 5.58 -1.63
N VAL A 35 9.08 5.78 -2.87
CA VAL A 35 10.15 6.73 -3.19
C VAL A 35 9.60 8.14 -3.34
N ASN A 36 8.58 8.35 -4.16
CA ASN A 36 8.10 9.71 -4.40
C ASN A 36 7.24 10.26 -3.26
N GLY A 37 6.61 9.40 -2.47
CA GLY A 37 5.85 9.81 -1.29
C GLY A 37 6.69 10.03 -0.02
N TYR A 38 7.78 9.26 0.15
CA TYR A 38 8.54 9.19 1.42
C TYR A 38 10.06 9.31 1.30
N CYS A 39 10.62 9.41 0.09
CA CYS A 39 12.04 9.71 -0.13
C CYS A 39 12.23 11.12 -0.69
N THR A 40 11.68 11.38 -1.89
CA THR A 40 11.81 12.68 -2.57
C THR A 40 10.74 13.67 -2.10
N GLY A 41 9.58 13.16 -1.64
CA GLY A 41 8.47 13.97 -1.15
C GLY A 41 7.68 14.71 -2.24
N VAL A 42 7.87 14.38 -3.52
CA VAL A 42 7.18 15.03 -4.65
C VAL A 42 5.73 14.56 -4.82
N PHE A 43 5.38 13.38 -4.29
CA PHE A 43 4.00 12.87 -4.23
C PHE A 43 3.49 12.88 -2.79
N ALA A 44 2.17 12.79 -2.63
CA ALA A 44 1.56 12.62 -1.32
C ALA A 44 2.11 11.37 -0.59
N PRO A 45 2.35 11.42 0.74
CA PRO A 45 2.06 12.54 1.64
C PRO A 45 3.13 13.65 1.67
N GLY A 46 4.15 13.59 0.83
CA GLY A 46 5.16 14.63 0.71
C GLY A 46 6.22 14.60 1.81
N ARG A 47 6.59 13.39 2.27
CA ARG A 47 7.59 13.20 3.34
C ARG A 47 8.98 13.04 2.75
N CYS A 48 9.95 13.74 3.34
CA CYS A 48 11.36 13.61 3.00
C CYS A 48 12.25 14.18 4.12
N SER A 49 13.56 14.02 3.99
CA SER A 49 14.55 14.59 4.92
C SER A 49 14.84 16.08 4.68
N ASP A 50 14.43 16.66 3.54
CA ASP A 50 14.62 18.09 3.28
C ASP A 50 13.61 18.93 4.09
N ARG A 51 14.11 19.64 5.10
CA ARG A 51 13.31 20.46 6.02
C ARG A 51 12.74 21.72 5.38
N LYS A 52 13.20 22.11 4.19
CA LYS A 52 12.57 23.19 3.41
C LYS A 52 11.25 22.74 2.78
N TRP A 53 11.12 21.45 2.51
CA TRP A 53 9.94 20.86 1.85
C TRP A 53 9.00 20.16 2.83
N SER A 54 9.56 19.40 3.77
CA SER A 54 8.79 18.61 4.73
C SER A 54 9.27 18.83 6.16
N SER A 55 8.36 19.22 7.05
CA SER A 55 8.66 19.45 8.47
C SER A 55 9.01 18.16 9.23
N TYR A 56 8.72 17.00 8.64
CA TYR A 56 8.99 15.67 9.18
C TYR A 56 9.30 14.68 8.06
N GLY A 57 9.81 13.50 8.41
CA GLY A 57 10.16 12.47 7.43
C GLY A 57 11.62 12.07 7.52
N ASP A 58 11.92 10.86 7.07
CA ASP A 58 13.27 10.32 6.99
C ASP A 58 13.43 9.49 5.71
N SER A 59 14.03 10.11 4.69
CA SER A 59 14.30 9.50 3.40
C SER A 59 15.26 8.29 3.48
N SER A 60 15.98 8.12 4.60
CA SER A 60 16.88 6.97 4.80
C SER A 60 16.18 5.72 5.35
N THR A 61 14.96 5.86 5.89
CA THR A 61 14.24 4.75 6.55
C THR A 61 12.81 4.56 6.04
N GLU A 62 12.06 5.63 5.84
CA GLU A 62 10.62 5.57 5.52
C GLU A 62 10.28 4.86 4.21
N PRO A 63 11.02 5.04 3.10
CA PRO A 63 10.72 4.34 1.85
C PRO A 63 10.74 2.81 2.02
N TYR A 64 11.66 2.29 2.82
CA TYR A 64 11.78 0.86 3.10
C TYR A 64 10.63 0.36 3.98
N LEU A 65 10.23 1.13 4.99
CA LEU A 65 9.08 0.81 5.84
C LEU A 65 7.77 0.80 5.03
N VAL A 66 7.60 1.74 4.12
CA VAL A 66 6.44 1.83 3.24
C VAL A 66 6.40 0.63 2.29
N ALA A 67 7.49 0.35 1.60
CA ALA A 67 7.58 -0.81 0.69
C ALA A 67 7.31 -2.14 1.43
N HIS A 68 7.86 -2.32 2.62
CA HIS A 68 7.61 -3.50 3.44
C HIS A 68 6.13 -3.67 3.80
N ASN A 69 5.48 -2.59 4.24
CA ASN A 69 4.05 -2.63 4.57
C ASN A 69 3.16 -2.81 3.32
N GLN A 70 3.54 -2.25 2.18
CA GLN A 70 2.88 -2.49 0.90
C GLN A 70 2.93 -3.98 0.53
N LEU A 71 4.08 -4.65 0.69
CA LEU A 71 4.21 -6.09 0.45
C LEU A 71 3.35 -6.93 1.41
N LEU A 72 3.35 -6.59 2.71
CA LEU A 72 2.50 -7.28 3.69
C LEU A 72 1.01 -7.08 3.40
N ALA A 73 0.61 -5.87 2.99
CA ALA A 73 -0.77 -5.55 2.62
C ALA A 73 -1.20 -6.34 1.37
N HIS A 74 -0.35 -6.37 0.34
CA HIS A 74 -0.54 -7.20 -0.84
C HIS A 74 -0.73 -8.68 -0.48
N ALA A 75 0.21 -9.24 0.29
CA ALA A 75 0.17 -10.65 0.68
C ALA A 75 -1.12 -11.01 1.43
N LYS A 76 -1.57 -10.16 2.35
CA LYS A 76 -2.82 -10.38 3.09
C LYS A 76 -4.06 -10.26 2.21
N ALA A 77 -4.11 -9.31 1.28
CA ALA A 77 -5.23 -9.19 0.33
C ALA A 77 -5.30 -10.42 -0.60
N VAL A 78 -4.15 -10.91 -1.08
CA VAL A 78 -4.07 -12.12 -1.91
C VAL A 78 -4.47 -13.37 -1.13
N ASP A 79 -4.06 -13.49 0.14
CA ASP A 79 -4.48 -14.61 1.01
C ASP A 79 -6.00 -14.66 1.18
N VAL A 80 -6.64 -13.50 1.42
CA VAL A 80 -8.11 -13.38 1.48
C VAL A 80 -8.76 -13.81 0.16
N TYR A 81 -8.28 -13.28 -0.97
CA TYR A 81 -8.81 -13.62 -2.29
C TYR A 81 -8.77 -15.12 -2.55
N ARG A 82 -7.60 -15.75 -2.32
CA ARG A 82 -7.39 -17.19 -2.56
C ARG A 82 -8.20 -18.09 -1.65
N LYS A 83 -8.47 -17.68 -0.41
CA LYS A 83 -9.20 -18.51 0.56
C LYS A 83 -10.72 -18.39 0.45
N LYS A 84 -11.23 -17.25 -0.01
CA LYS A 84 -12.67 -16.94 0.06
C LYS A 84 -13.34 -16.68 -1.29
N PHE A 85 -12.59 -16.29 -2.31
CA PHE A 85 -13.14 -15.78 -3.57
C PHE A 85 -12.56 -16.44 -4.83
N LYS A 86 -11.71 -17.45 -4.67
CA LYS A 86 -11.14 -18.25 -5.76
C LYS A 86 -11.56 -19.71 -5.63
#